data_AF-A0A6L7TPU3-F1
#
_entry.id   AF-A0A6L7TPU3-F1
#
_cell.length_a   1.000
_cell.length_b   1.000
_cell.length_c   1.000
_cell.angle_alpha   90.00
_cell.angle_beta   90.00
_cell.angle_gamma   90.00
#
_symmetry.space_group_name_H-M   'P 1'
#
loop_
_entity.id
_entity.type
_entity.pdbx_description
1 polymer ?
#
loop_
_entity_poly.entity_id
_entity_poly.type
_entity_poly.pdbx_seq_one_letter_code
_entity_poly.pdbx_strand_id
1 'polypeptide(L)'
;EEIIGGDVDLDEQGNPRTDDEGNSLVNPTETRTEILNEVLAAVKEDLAQENPGFGVEMIDIRIKRADFPAAVTGRIFERMRSEREKIARRLRAEGEEEARSRRAAADREVEIIIAAADRDSSRLRGEGEAEAISILADALNQDPDFYSFRRSLDAYRQFLSTQSTMVLTSDSDLFEFLQSAGGNGSADSR
;
A
#
# COMPACT_ATOMS: atom_id res chain seq x y z
N GLU A 1 -28.51 2.67 -12.68
CA GLU A 1 -29.71 3.05 -13.44
C GLU A 1 -29.81 4.58 -13.57
N GLU A 2 -30.37 5.10 -14.66
CA GLU A 2 -30.65 6.53 -14.86
C GLU A 2 -32.15 6.78 -14.61
N ILE A 3 -32.48 7.40 -13.46
CA ILE A 3 -33.86 7.67 -13.03
C ILE A 3 -34.29 9.02 -13.60
N ILE A 4 -35.25 9.04 -14.53
CA ILE A 4 -35.69 10.26 -15.25
C ILE A 4 -37.21 10.53 -15.10
N GLY A 5 -37.99 9.66 -14.45
CA GLY A 5 -39.41 9.91 -14.22
C GLY A 5 -39.97 9.12 -13.05
N GLY A 6 -41.08 9.60 -12.49
CA GLY A 6 -41.78 8.90 -11.42
C GLY A 6 -43.15 9.49 -11.14
N ASP A 7 -44.06 8.65 -10.65
CA ASP A 7 -45.39 9.06 -10.21
C ASP A 7 -45.35 9.65 -8.81
N VAL A 8 -46.13 10.71 -8.59
CA VAL A 8 -46.29 11.32 -7.27
C VAL A 8 -47.00 10.32 -6.37
N ASP A 9 -46.39 9.96 -5.25
CA ASP A 9 -47.01 9.10 -4.24
C ASP A 9 -48.17 9.89 -3.60
N LEU A 10 -49.40 9.42 -3.81
CA LEU A 10 -50.61 10.07 -3.30
C LEU A 10 -51.08 9.39 -2.02
N ASP A 11 -51.49 10.17 -1.02
CA ASP A 11 -52.14 9.65 0.18
C ASP A 11 -53.57 9.14 -0.10
N GLU A 12 -54.21 8.53 0.90
CA GLU A 12 -55.58 8.01 0.79
C GLU A 12 -56.64 9.10 0.47
N GLN A 13 -56.27 10.38 0.50
CA GLN A 13 -57.11 11.52 0.13
C GLN A 13 -56.75 12.13 -1.24
N GLY A 14 -55.79 11.54 -1.97
CA GLY A 14 -55.37 11.98 -3.29
C GLY A 14 -54.43 13.19 -3.29
N ASN A 15 -53.79 13.52 -2.17
CA ASN A 15 -52.79 14.59 -2.09
C ASN A 15 -51.36 14.03 -2.16
N PRO A 16 -50.39 14.78 -2.71
CA PRO A 16 -48.98 14.38 -2.74
C PRO A 16 -48.40 14.16 -1.34
N ARG A 17 -47.97 12.94 -1.04
CA ARG A 17 -47.24 12.63 0.19
C ARG A 17 -45.92 13.40 0.17
N THR A 18 -45.57 14.02 1.29
CA THR A 18 -44.44 14.95 1.37
C THR A 18 -43.40 14.45 2.39
N ASP A 19 -42.11 14.57 2.07
CA ASP A 19 -41.00 14.22 2.96
C ASP A 19 -40.80 15.26 4.08
N ASP A 20 -39.88 14.97 5.00
CA ASP A 20 -39.47 15.79 6.14
C ASP A 20 -38.85 17.16 5.74
N GLU A 21 -38.60 17.36 4.45
CA GLU A 21 -38.08 18.60 3.86
C GLU A 21 -39.15 19.35 3.02
N GLY A 22 -40.41 18.89 3.01
CA GLY A 22 -41.51 19.57 2.32
C GLY A 22 -41.61 19.25 0.82
N ASN A 23 -40.90 18.23 0.33
CA ASN A 23 -40.93 17.82 -1.07
C ASN A 23 -41.85 16.63 -1.30
N SER A 24 -42.62 16.66 -2.40
CA SER A 24 -43.49 15.53 -2.77
C SER A 24 -42.67 14.28 -3.08
N LEU A 25 -42.98 13.17 -2.39
CA LEU A 25 -42.42 11.85 -2.65
C LEU A 25 -42.89 11.39 -4.02
N VAL A 26 -41.93 11.09 -4.88
CA VAL A 26 -42.16 10.58 -6.24
C VAL A 26 -41.48 9.23 -6.32
N ASN A 27 -42.25 8.19 -6.68
CA ASN A 27 -41.79 6.83 -6.85
C ASN A 27 -40.98 6.74 -8.15
N PRO A 28 -39.67 6.44 -8.10
CA PRO A 28 -38.84 6.40 -9.28
C PRO A 28 -39.20 5.19 -10.15
N THR A 29 -39.57 5.43 -11.41
CA THR A 29 -39.78 4.36 -12.40
C THR A 29 -38.50 4.22 -13.22
N GLU A 30 -38.08 2.97 -13.43
CA GLU A 30 -36.87 2.67 -14.18
C GLU A 30 -37.03 3.05 -15.66
N THR A 31 -36.01 3.77 -16.12
CA THR A 31 -35.71 4.29 -17.45
C THR A 31 -36.86 4.87 -18.29
N ARG A 32 -36.70 6.16 -18.65
CA ARG A 32 -37.50 6.83 -19.70
C ARG A 32 -37.60 5.98 -20.98
N THR A 33 -36.56 5.22 -21.31
CA THR A 33 -36.52 4.35 -22.48
C THR A 33 -37.48 3.16 -22.35
N GLU A 34 -37.55 2.52 -21.20
CA GLU A 34 -38.50 1.41 -20.96
C GLU A 34 -39.94 1.90 -21.00
N ILE A 35 -40.26 3.00 -20.32
CA ILE A 35 -41.61 3.59 -20.36
C ILE A 35 -42.00 4.00 -21.78
N LEU A 36 -41.10 4.66 -22.52
CA LEU A 36 -41.38 5.04 -23.90
C LEU A 36 -41.56 3.82 -24.82
N ASN A 37 -40.81 2.75 -24.59
CA ASN A 37 -40.95 1.50 -25.34
C ASN A 37 -42.26 0.78 -25.00
N GLU A 38 -42.66 0.77 -23.74
CA GLU A 38 -43.92 0.19 -23.26
C GLU A 38 -45.12 0.95 -23.83
N VAL A 39 -45.12 2.28 -23.75
CA VAL A 39 -46.18 3.13 -24.33
C VAL A 39 -46.25 2.93 -25.85
N LEU A 40 -45.11 2.86 -26.54
CA LEU A 40 -45.07 2.63 -27.98
C LEU A 40 -45.60 1.23 -28.35
N ALA A 41 -45.31 0.22 -27.55
CA ALA A 41 -45.84 -1.13 -27.73
C ALA A 41 -47.37 -1.18 -27.52
N ALA A 42 -47.88 -0.53 -26.47
CA ALA A 42 -49.32 -0.44 -26.20
C ALA A 42 -50.08 0.27 -27.32
N VAL A 43 -49.57 1.42 -27.78
CA VAL A 43 -50.18 2.19 -28.88
C VAL A 43 -50.16 1.41 -30.21
N LYS A 44 -49.12 0.61 -30.45
CA LYS A 44 -49.07 -0.28 -31.63
C LYS A 44 -50.17 -1.34 -31.61
N GLU A 45 -50.44 -1.92 -30.45
CA GLU A 45 -51.47 -2.95 -30.28
C GLU A 45 -52.88 -2.37 -30.47
N ASP A 46 -53.18 -1.23 -29.82
CA ASP A 46 -54.49 -0.58 -29.95
C ASP A 46 -54.80 -0.23 -31.41
N LEU A 47 -53.84 0.36 -32.11
CA LEU A 47 -54.03 0.78 -33.50
C LEU A 47 -54.03 -0.40 -34.49
N ALA A 48 -53.40 -1.53 -34.15
CA ALA A 48 -53.50 -2.75 -34.94
C ALA A 48 -54.93 -3.32 -34.95
N GLN A 49 -55.67 -3.16 -33.85
CA GLN A 49 -57.05 -3.64 -33.72
C GLN A 49 -58.08 -2.74 -34.44
N GLU A 50 -57.80 -1.44 -34.59
CA GLU A 50 -58.69 -0.46 -35.25
C GLU A 50 -58.58 -0.43 -36.80
N ASN A 51 -57.57 -1.10 -37.38
CA ASN A 51 -57.20 -0.98 -38.80
C ASN A 51 -58.24 -1.41 -39.87
N PRO A 52 -59.19 -2.35 -39.69
CA PRO A 52 -60.00 -2.79 -40.84
C PRO A 52 -61.04 -1.77 -41.32
N GLY A 53 -61.28 -0.66 -40.61
CA GLY A 53 -62.36 0.28 -40.90
C GLY A 53 -62.02 1.46 -41.82
N PHE A 54 -60.77 1.91 -41.87
CA PHE A 54 -60.42 3.23 -42.43
C PHE A 54 -59.65 3.21 -43.76
N GLY A 55 -59.28 2.03 -44.29
CA GLY A 55 -58.63 1.90 -45.60
C GLY A 55 -57.22 2.51 -45.69
N VAL A 56 -56.56 2.72 -44.54
CA VAL A 56 -55.19 3.24 -44.42
C VAL A 56 -54.27 2.17 -43.84
N GLU A 57 -53.04 2.10 -44.33
CA GLU A 57 -52.01 1.17 -43.85
C GLU A 57 -50.97 1.93 -43.01
N MET A 58 -50.79 1.49 -41.76
CA MET A 58 -49.85 2.09 -40.81
C MET A 58 -48.47 1.40 -40.90
N ILE A 59 -47.43 2.13 -41.33
CA ILE A 59 -46.09 1.57 -41.59
C ILE A 59 -45.14 1.71 -40.39
N ASP A 60 -45.14 2.85 -39.69
CA ASP A 60 -44.25 3.11 -38.54
C ASP A 60 -44.84 4.16 -37.58
N ILE A 61 -44.60 4.00 -36.27
CA ILE A 61 -45.06 4.90 -35.20
C ILE A 61 -43.83 5.40 -34.45
N ARG A 62 -43.64 6.73 -34.41
CA ARG A 62 -42.53 7.36 -33.71
C ARG A 62 -43.03 8.44 -32.77
N ILE A 63 -42.44 8.50 -31.58
CA ILE A 63 -42.70 9.56 -30.61
C ILE A 63 -41.96 10.82 -31.07
N LYS A 64 -42.73 11.89 -31.35
CA LYS A 64 -42.17 13.15 -31.84
C LYS A 64 -41.55 13.99 -30.71
N ARG A 65 -42.17 14.00 -29.52
CA ARG A 65 -41.71 14.74 -28.35
C ARG A 65 -42.36 14.20 -27.07
N ALA A 66 -41.56 14.05 -26.02
CA ALA A 66 -42.01 13.68 -24.68
C ALA A 66 -41.33 14.64 -23.69
N ASP A 67 -42.02 15.74 -23.38
CA ASP A 67 -41.56 16.76 -22.44
C ASP A 67 -42.28 16.58 -21.09
N PHE A 68 -41.57 16.85 -20.00
CA PHE A 68 -42.19 16.98 -18.69
C PHE A 68 -42.86 18.36 -18.54
N PRO A 69 -44.00 18.48 -17.82
CA PRO A 69 -44.61 19.78 -17.55
C PRO A 69 -43.62 20.72 -16.84
N ALA A 70 -43.51 21.97 -17.31
CA ALA A 70 -42.53 22.94 -16.82
C ALA A 70 -42.60 23.21 -15.30
N ALA A 71 -43.75 22.94 -14.67
CA ALA A 71 -43.98 23.10 -13.22
C ALA A 71 -43.20 22.10 -12.34
N VAL A 72 -42.77 20.95 -12.87
CA VAL A 72 -42.07 19.90 -12.10
C VAL A 72 -40.62 19.67 -12.54
N THR A 73 -40.25 20.14 -13.72
CA THR A 73 -38.91 19.98 -14.32
C THR A 73 -37.78 20.46 -13.41
N GLY A 74 -37.91 21.63 -12.78
CA GLY A 74 -36.86 22.19 -11.91
C GLY A 74 -36.53 21.29 -10.71
N ARG A 75 -37.55 20.79 -10.02
CA ARG A 75 -37.41 19.92 -8.84
C ARG A 75 -36.76 18.59 -9.17
N ILE A 76 -37.10 18.00 -10.33
CA ILE A 76 -36.48 16.76 -10.80
C ILE A 76 -34.99 16.98 -11.08
N PHE A 77 -34.62 18.08 -11.74
CA PHE A 77 -33.21 18.41 -11.99
C PHE A 77 -32.39 18.65 -10.71
N GLU A 78 -32.96 19.35 -9.73
CA GLU A 78 -32.32 19.57 -8.43
C GLU A 78 -32.07 18.25 -7.68
N ARG A 79 -33.07 17.36 -7.65
CA ARG A 79 -32.94 16.03 -7.05
C ARG A 79 -31.91 15.16 -7.78
N MET A 80 -31.91 15.15 -9.12
CA MET A 80 -30.91 14.43 -9.90
C MET A 80 -29.49 14.93 -9.62
N ARG A 81 -29.32 16.25 -9.48
CA ARG A 81 -28.03 16.84 -9.12
C ARG A 81 -27.59 16.40 -7.72
N SER A 82 -28.49 16.47 -6.73
CA SER A 82 -28.21 16.05 -5.35
C SER A 82 -27.82 14.57 -5.28
N GLU A 83 -28.55 13.69 -5.98
CA GLU A 83 -28.24 12.26 -6.06
C GLU A 83 -26.91 12.01 -6.75
N ARG A 84 -26.61 12.69 -7.86
CA ARG A 84 -25.30 12.58 -8.51
C ARG A 84 -24.16 13.06 -7.60
N GLU A 85 -24.36 14.15 -6.87
CA GLU A 85 -23.38 14.63 -5.89
C GLU A 85 -23.19 13.62 -4.75
N LYS A 86 -24.27 12.99 -4.27
CA LYS A 86 -24.22 11.93 -3.24
C LYS A 86 -23.47 10.69 -3.73
N ILE A 87 -23.74 10.24 -4.96
CA ILE A 87 -23.02 9.13 -5.60
C ILE A 87 -21.55 9.46 -5.75
N ALA A 88 -21.23 10.66 -6.24
CA ALA A 88 -19.85 11.10 -6.41
C ALA A 88 -19.10 11.21 -5.08
N ARG A 89 -19.77 11.68 -4.01
CA ARG A 89 -19.18 11.70 -2.65
C ARG A 89 -18.89 10.29 -2.16
N ARG A 90 -19.82 9.35 -2.34
CA ARG A 90 -19.64 7.94 -1.96
C ARG A 90 -18.44 7.30 -2.68
N LEU A 91 -18.38 7.43 -3.99
CA LEU A 91 -17.30 6.86 -4.81
C LEU A 91 -15.93 7.45 -4.45
N ARG A 92 -15.86 8.75 -4.13
CA ARG A 92 -14.61 9.35 -3.64
C ARG A 92 -14.19 8.81 -2.28
N ALA A 93 -15.14 8.70 -1.35
CA ALA A 93 -14.86 8.16 -0.02
C ALA A 93 -14.38 6.70 -0.08
N GLU A 94 -15.03 5.87 -0.91
CA GLU A 94 -14.63 4.49 -1.15
C GLU A 94 -13.24 4.39 -1.79
N GLY A 95 -12.98 5.19 -2.83
CA GLY A 95 -11.66 5.25 -3.45
C GLY A 95 -10.55 5.72 -2.49
N GLU A 96 -10.84 6.68 -1.61
CA GLU A 96 -9.92 7.12 -0.56
C GLU A 96 -9.65 6.03 0.48
N GLU A 97 -10.70 5.32 0.91
CA GLU A 97 -10.58 4.19 1.84
C GLU A 97 -9.72 3.06 1.26
N GLU A 98 -10.02 2.61 0.05
CA GLU A 98 -9.23 1.59 -0.63
C GLU A 98 -7.78 2.02 -0.84
N ALA A 99 -7.56 3.28 -1.22
CA ALA A 99 -6.22 3.81 -1.42
C ALA A 99 -5.44 3.90 -0.11
N ARG A 100 -6.09 4.27 1.01
CA ARG A 100 -5.46 4.25 2.34
C ARG A 100 -5.12 2.82 2.76
N SER A 101 -6.04 1.88 2.59
CA SER A 101 -5.83 0.47 2.93
C SER A 101 -4.65 -0.13 2.14
N ARG A 102 -4.61 0.09 0.82
CA ARG A 102 -3.51 -0.38 -0.04
C ARG A 102 -2.16 0.23 0.34
N ARG A 103 -2.10 1.53 0.63
CA ARG A 103 -0.85 2.17 1.08
C ARG A 103 -0.38 1.59 2.42
N ALA A 104 -1.27 1.46 3.40
CA ALA A 104 -0.92 0.89 4.70
C ALA A 104 -0.44 -0.56 4.60
N ALA A 105 -1.03 -1.36 3.69
CA ALA A 105 -0.56 -2.72 3.42
C ALA A 105 0.85 -2.72 2.80
N ALA A 106 1.09 -1.85 1.81
CA ALA A 106 2.39 -1.72 1.17
C ALA A 106 3.47 -1.25 2.16
N ASP A 107 3.18 -0.26 3.00
CA ASP A 107 4.11 0.26 4.01
C ASP A 107 4.50 -0.84 5.01
N ARG A 108 3.52 -1.64 5.46
CA ARG A 108 3.78 -2.81 6.32
C ARG A 108 4.67 -3.83 5.62
N GLU A 109 4.42 -4.13 4.35
CA GLU A 109 5.23 -5.09 3.59
C GLU A 109 6.68 -4.60 3.44
N VAL A 110 6.88 -3.32 3.14
CA VAL A 110 8.20 -2.70 3.09
C VAL A 110 8.93 -2.84 4.43
N GLU A 111 8.26 -2.53 5.54
CA GLU A 111 8.86 -2.67 6.88
C GLU A 111 9.27 -4.12 7.18
N ILE A 112 8.43 -5.09 6.83
CA ILE A 112 8.74 -6.53 7.00
C ILE A 112 9.96 -6.92 6.16
N ILE A 113 10.04 -6.48 4.91
CA ILE A 113 11.15 -6.80 4.00
C ILE A 113 12.45 -6.21 4.53
N ILE A 114 12.44 -4.94 4.96
CA ILE A 114 13.62 -4.29 5.52
C ILE A 114 14.06 -5.00 6.81
N ALA A 115 13.13 -5.28 7.72
CA ALA A 115 13.44 -5.98 8.96
C ALA A 115 13.99 -7.41 8.71
N ALA A 116 13.48 -8.11 7.69
CA ALA A 116 14.01 -9.41 7.29
C ALA A 116 15.43 -9.28 6.71
N ALA A 117 15.67 -8.31 5.83
CA ALA A 117 16.98 -8.05 5.25
C ALA A 117 18.02 -7.67 6.31
N ASP A 118 17.65 -6.82 7.28
CA ASP A 118 18.52 -6.43 8.39
C ASP A 118 18.84 -7.62 9.31
N ARG A 119 17.84 -8.46 9.59
CA ARG A 119 18.05 -9.70 10.35
C ARG A 119 19.04 -10.63 9.64
N ASP A 120 18.83 -10.87 8.36
CA ASP A 120 19.66 -11.78 7.58
C ASP A 120 21.08 -11.24 7.39
N SER A 121 21.24 -9.94 7.15
CA SER A 121 22.56 -9.32 7.06
C SER A 121 23.32 -9.37 8.38
N SER A 122 22.65 -9.11 9.50
CA SER A 122 23.25 -9.21 10.84
C SER A 122 23.65 -10.64 11.17
N ARG A 123 22.82 -11.62 10.81
CA ARG A 123 23.12 -13.04 10.97
C ARG A 123 24.32 -13.46 10.14
N LEU A 124 24.35 -13.15 8.85
CA LEU A 124 25.47 -13.48 7.95
C LEU A 124 26.78 -12.82 8.40
N ARG A 125 26.72 -11.56 8.86
CA ARG A 125 27.90 -10.89 9.42
C ARG A 125 28.38 -11.58 10.70
N GLY A 126 27.46 -11.94 11.60
CA GLY A 126 27.81 -12.67 12.82
C GLY A 126 28.40 -14.06 12.54
N GLU A 127 27.84 -14.79 11.58
CA GLU A 127 28.37 -16.09 11.12
C GLU A 127 29.80 -15.93 10.56
N GLY A 128 30.02 -14.93 9.69
CA GLY A 128 31.33 -14.66 9.11
C GLY A 128 32.38 -14.18 10.13
N GLU A 129 31.97 -13.36 11.10
CA GLU A 129 32.84 -12.93 12.20
C GLU A 129 33.21 -14.12 13.10
N ALA A 130 32.25 -14.99 13.43
CA ALA A 130 32.50 -16.20 14.21
C ALA A 130 33.47 -17.15 13.50
N GLU A 131 33.27 -17.37 12.19
CA GLU A 131 34.17 -18.20 11.38
C GLU A 131 35.59 -17.60 11.31
N ALA A 132 35.71 -16.30 11.07
CA ALA A 132 36.99 -15.62 11.03
C ALA A 132 37.74 -15.71 12.37
N ILE A 133 37.04 -15.53 13.49
CA ILE A 133 37.62 -15.69 14.83
C ILE A 133 38.04 -17.13 15.08
N SER A 134 37.24 -18.12 14.66
CA SER A 134 37.60 -19.54 14.79
C SER A 134 38.87 -19.86 14.01
N ILE A 135 38.94 -19.47 12.73
CA ILE A 135 40.12 -19.70 11.89
C ILE A 135 41.35 -19.02 12.48
N LEU A 136 41.19 -17.79 12.97
CA LEU A 136 42.29 -17.07 13.63
C LEU A 136 42.74 -17.81 14.89
N ALA A 137 41.81 -18.22 15.76
CA ALA A 137 42.13 -18.95 16.98
C ALA A 137 42.84 -20.28 16.67
N ASP A 138 42.36 -21.02 15.67
CA ASP A 138 42.98 -22.27 15.22
C ASP A 138 44.40 -22.03 14.70
N ALA A 139 44.61 -20.99 13.89
CA ALA A 139 45.92 -20.61 13.39
C ALA A 139 46.88 -20.17 14.52
N LEU A 140 46.37 -19.48 15.54
CA LEU A 140 47.17 -19.08 16.71
C LEU A 140 47.52 -20.25 17.62
N ASN A 141 46.64 -21.23 17.74
CA ASN A 141 46.87 -22.44 18.54
C ASN A 141 47.90 -23.38 17.90
N GLN A 142 48.21 -23.26 16.60
CA GLN A 142 49.23 -24.08 15.94
C GLN A 142 50.64 -23.85 16.51
N ASP A 143 50.97 -22.61 16.90
CA ASP A 143 52.25 -22.27 17.52
C ASP A 143 52.09 -21.07 18.49
N PRO A 144 51.77 -21.35 19.77
CA PRO A 144 51.62 -20.31 20.79
C PRO A 144 52.89 -19.50 21.06
N ASP A 145 54.05 -20.14 20.94
CA ASP A 145 55.35 -19.53 21.21
C ASP A 145 55.70 -18.53 20.09
N PHE A 146 55.46 -18.90 18.83
CA PHE A 146 55.62 -17.98 17.70
C PHE A 146 54.64 -16.79 17.76
N TYR A 147 53.40 -17.02 18.20
CA TYR A 147 52.43 -15.93 18.39
C TYR A 147 52.87 -14.94 19.48
N SER A 148 53.29 -15.42 20.65
CA SER A 148 53.75 -14.56 21.75
C SER A 148 54.96 -13.73 21.34
N PHE A 149 55.90 -14.32 20.60
CA PHE A 149 57.04 -13.63 20.01
C PHE A 149 56.64 -12.58 18.96
N ARG A 150 55.73 -12.90 18.03
CA ARG A 150 55.25 -11.91 17.04
C ARG A 150 54.50 -10.75 17.72
N ARG A 151 53.67 -11.06 18.72
CA ARG A 151 52.92 -10.07 19.50
C ARG A 151 53.85 -9.11 20.25
N SER A 152 54.95 -9.61 20.81
CA SER A 152 55.96 -8.76 21.46
C SER A 152 56.67 -7.86 20.44
N LEU A 153 57.00 -8.36 19.23
CA LEU A 153 57.55 -7.53 18.15
C LEU A 153 56.63 -6.40 17.67
N ASP A 154 55.34 -6.69 17.49
CA ASP A 154 54.35 -5.67 17.11
C ASP A 154 54.17 -4.63 18.22
N ALA A 155 54.17 -5.05 19.49
CA ALA A 155 54.18 -4.15 20.64
C ALA A 155 55.43 -3.25 20.64
N TYR A 156 56.62 -3.80 20.41
CA TYR A 156 57.85 -2.99 20.31
C TYR A 156 57.76 -1.96 19.18
N ARG A 157 57.23 -2.31 18.00
CA ARG A 157 57.05 -1.34 16.90
C ARG A 157 56.13 -0.19 17.31
N GLN A 158 55.03 -0.49 17.99
CA GLN A 158 54.08 0.54 18.43
C GLN A 158 54.73 1.50 19.44
N PHE A 159 55.44 0.96 20.44
CA PHE A 159 56.04 1.79 21.49
C PHE A 159 57.32 2.52 21.06
N LEU A 160 58.17 1.90 20.23
CA LEU A 160 59.42 2.51 19.74
C LEU A 160 59.19 3.60 18.67
N SER A 161 58.02 3.63 18.04
CA SER A 161 57.64 4.70 17.10
C SER A 161 57.31 6.03 17.79
N THR A 162 57.06 6.01 19.10
CA THR A 162 56.83 7.20 19.90
C THR A 162 58.13 7.54 20.61
N GLN A 163 58.63 8.78 20.54
CA GLN A 163 59.84 9.22 21.24
C GLN A 163 59.65 9.29 22.76
N SER A 164 59.32 8.15 23.39
CA SER A 164 58.96 8.04 24.79
C SER A 164 60.02 7.25 25.56
N THR A 165 60.57 7.85 26.61
CA THR A 165 61.44 7.15 27.57
C THR A 165 60.58 6.30 28.50
N MET A 166 60.57 4.97 28.31
CA MET A 166 59.90 4.03 29.23
C MET A 166 60.88 3.48 30.26
N VAL A 167 60.41 3.38 31.51
CA VAL A 167 61.10 2.67 32.60
C VAL A 167 60.36 1.35 32.81
N LEU A 168 61.01 0.25 32.45
CA LEU A 168 60.48 -1.11 32.60
C LEU A 168 61.29 -1.85 33.68
N THR A 169 60.61 -2.69 34.46
CA THR A 169 61.22 -3.56 35.47
C THR A 169 61.79 -4.83 34.83
N SER A 170 62.86 -5.37 35.40
CA SER A 170 63.61 -6.53 34.86
C SER A 170 62.83 -7.85 34.76
N ASP A 171 61.68 -7.96 35.43
CA ASP A 171 60.81 -9.16 35.41
C ASP A 171 59.64 -9.07 34.41
N SER A 172 59.65 -8.12 33.48
CA SER A 172 58.56 -8.03 32.49
C SER A 172 58.73 -9.04 31.35
N ASP A 173 57.65 -9.70 30.93
CA ASP A 173 57.57 -10.59 29.75
C ASP A 173 58.09 -9.93 28.45
N LEU A 174 58.10 -8.59 28.41
CA LEU A 174 58.66 -7.78 27.32
C LEU A 174 60.19 -7.79 27.26
N PHE A 175 60.91 -8.18 28.31
CA PHE A 175 62.38 -8.28 28.28
C PHE A 175 62.86 -9.70 27.99
N GLU A 176 62.03 -10.72 28.26
CA GLU A 176 62.39 -12.14 28.12
C GLU A 176 62.86 -12.49 26.69
N PHE A 177 62.15 -12.00 25.66
CA PHE A 177 62.53 -12.26 24.27
C PHE A 177 63.74 -11.46 23.77
N LEU A 178 64.01 -10.28 24.33
CA LEU A 178 65.22 -9.50 24.02
C LEU A 178 66.46 -10.07 24.73
N GLN A 179 66.27 -10.59 25.94
CA GLN A 179 67.34 -11.18 26.76
C GLN A 179 67.70 -12.60 26.28
N SER A 180 66.72 -13.39 25.83
CA SER A 180 66.96 -14.72 25.24
C SER A 180 67.60 -14.66 23.85
N ALA A 181 67.23 -13.70 22.99
CA ALA A 181 67.88 -13.49 21.69
C ALA A 181 69.32 -12.94 21.79
N GLY A 182 69.64 -12.26 22.89
CA GLY A 182 70.97 -11.69 23.18
C GLY A 182 71.89 -12.58 24.02
N GLY A 183 71.45 -13.79 24.39
CA GLY A 183 72.06 -14.54 25.49
C GLY A 183 72.15 -16.05 25.27
N ASN A 184 72.69 -16.51 24.13
CA ASN A 184 73.40 -17.79 24.07
C ASN A 184 74.27 -17.92 22.81
N GLY A 185 75.19 -16.98 22.66
CA GLY A 185 76.38 -17.14 21.82
C GLY A 185 77.61 -17.11 22.71
N SER A 186 78.15 -18.29 23.02
CA SER A 186 79.52 -18.54 23.55
C SER A 186 79.93 -17.89 24.89
N ALA A 187 80.08 -18.72 25.93
CA ALA A 187 81.18 -18.62 26.91
C ALA A 187 81.33 -19.94 27.71
N ASP A 188 82.11 -20.84 27.11
CA ASP A 188 83.01 -21.88 27.64
C ASP A 188 83.19 -22.11 29.17
N SER A 189 83.35 -23.40 29.53
CA SER A 189 84.42 -24.00 30.38
C SER A 189 83.97 -25.00 31.48
N ARG A 190 84.04 -26.30 31.15
CA ARG A 190 84.78 -27.38 31.84
C ARG A 190 84.45 -28.77 31.28
#